data_AF-A0A531K3Y5-F1
#
_entry.id   AF-A0A531K3Y5-F1
#
_cell.length_a   1.000
_cell.length_b   1.000
_cell.length_c   1.000
_cell.angle_alpha   90.00
_cell.angle_beta   90.00
_cell.angle_gamma   90.00
#
_symmetry.space_group_name_H-M   'P 1'
#
loop_
_entity.id
_entity.type
_entity.pdbx_description
1 polymer ?
#
loop_
_entity_poly.entity_id
_entity_poly.type
_entity_poly.pdbx_seq_one_letter_code
_entity_poly.pdbx_strand_id
1 'polypeptide(L)' 'MRIRRLDLTRYGKFTDHTIDFAERTKGNPDLHIVYGPNEAGKSTALAAVLDLLFGIEMRSPYGFLHP' A
#
# COMPACT_ATOMS: atom_id res chain seq x y z
N MET A 1 8.38 -13.28 -4.58
CA MET A 1 7.68 -12.65 -3.43
C MET A 1 6.24 -12.35 -3.84
N ARG A 2 5.23 -12.54 -2.97
CA ARG A 2 3.83 -12.13 -3.20
C ARG A 2 3.35 -11.33 -2.00
N ILE A 3 2.83 -10.12 -2.22
CA ILE A 3 2.20 -9.32 -1.16
C ILE A 3 0.75 -9.80 -1.04
N ARG A 4 0.39 -10.40 0.10
CA ARG A 4 -1.01 -10.82 0.36
C ARG A 4 -1.83 -9.66 0.92
N ARG A 5 -1.22 -8.81 1.72
CA ARG A 5 -1.88 -7.72 2.44
C ARG A 5 -0.88 -6.59 2.63
N LEU A 6 -1.34 -5.36 2.44
CA LEU A 6 -0.59 -4.14 2.71
C LEU A 6 -1.33 -3.37 3.80
N ASP A 7 -0.73 -3.28 4.98
CA ASP A 7 -1.25 -2.50 6.10
C ASP A 7 -0.57 -1.12 6.14
N LEU A 8 -1.37 -0.08 6.04
CA LEU A 8 -0.99 1.33 6.00
C LEU A 8 -1.44 1.98 7.31
N THR A 9 -0.70 1.67 8.39
CA THR A 9 -1.02 2.11 9.74
C THR A 9 -0.96 3.63 9.86
N ARG A 10 0.18 4.25 9.54
CA ARG A 10 0.37 5.72 9.53
C ARG A 10 1.31 6.06 8.39
N TYR A 11 0.81 6.00 7.16
CA TYR A 11 1.63 6.18 5.97
C TYR A 11 0.94 7.11 4.99
N GLY A 12 1.56 8.27 4.77
CA GLY A 12 0.98 9.30 3.93
C GLY A 12 -0.45 9.59 4.41
N LYS A 13 -1.41 9.64 3.47
CA LYS A 13 -2.80 9.99 3.81
C LYS A 13 -3.59 8.89 4.52
N PHE A 14 -3.00 7.73 4.77
CA PHE A 14 -3.70 6.57 5.31
C PHE A 14 -3.52 6.46 6.82
N THR A 15 -4.64 6.33 7.53
CA THR A 15 -4.69 6.03 8.97
C THR A 15 -5.42 4.70 9.14
N ASP A 16 -4.71 3.67 9.60
CA ASP A 16 -5.22 2.31 9.85
C ASP A 16 -5.97 1.71 8.64
N HIS A 17 -5.40 1.86 7.44
CA HIS A 17 -6.00 1.34 6.21
C HIS A 17 -5.35 0.02 5.77
N THR A 18 -6.16 -0.91 5.27
CA THR A 18 -5.69 -2.21 4.77
C THR A 18 -6.12 -2.42 3.33
N ILE A 19 -5.16 -2.82 2.49
CA ILE A 19 -5.44 -3.38 1.16
C ILE A 19 -5.17 -4.89 1.22
N ASP A 20 -6.21 -5.70 1.10
CA ASP A 20 -6.11 -7.16 1.06
C ASP A 20 -6.16 -7.66 -0.39
N PHE A 21 -5.14 -8.42 -0.80
CA PHE A 21 -5.03 -9.02 -2.13
C PHE A 21 -5.53 -10.48 -2.15
N ALA A 22 -6.30 -10.87 -1.14
CA ALA A 22 -6.88 -12.20 -0.95
C ALA A 22 -5.83 -13.34 -0.97
N GLU A 23 -6.31 -14.55 -0.71
CA GLU A 23 -5.52 -15.76 -0.92
C GLU A 23 -5.41 -16.08 -2.41
N ARG A 24 -4.27 -16.65 -2.82
CA ARG A 24 -4.09 -17.08 -4.20
C ARG A 24 -4.91 -18.34 -4.46
N THR A 25 -5.84 -18.27 -5.41
CA THR A 25 -6.60 -19.44 -5.85
C THR A 25 -5.87 -20.19 -6.95
N LYS A 26 -5.64 -21.51 -6.76
CA LYS A 26 -5.00 -22.37 -7.77
C LYS A 26 -5.82 -22.38 -9.05
N GLY A 27 -5.14 -22.22 -10.19
CA GLY A 27 -5.78 -22.22 -11.51
C GLY A 27 -6.27 -20.85 -11.99
N ASN A 28 -6.25 -19.82 -11.13
CA ASN A 28 -6.62 -18.45 -11.51
C ASN A 28 -5.38 -17.53 -11.63
N PRO A 29 -5.45 -16.50 -12.50
CA PRO A 29 -4.48 -15.41 -12.50
C PRO A 29 -4.46 -14.66 -11.17
N ASP A 30 -3.27 -14.23 -10.74
CA ASP A 30 -3.03 -13.51 -9.48
C ASP A 30 -2.79 -12.02 -9.77
N LEU A 31 -3.76 -11.38 -10.45
CA LEU A 31 -3.71 -9.97 -10.86
C LEU A 31 -4.71 -9.15 -10.02
N HIS A 32 -4.20 -8.14 -9.33
CA HIS A 32 -5.00 -7.19 -8.56
C HIS A 32 -4.82 -5.78 -9.10
N ILE A 33 -5.92 -5.05 -9.26
CA ILE A 33 -5.92 -3.66 -9.71
C ILE A 33 -6.44 -2.78 -8.57
N VAL A 34 -5.59 -1.88 -8.09
CA VAL A 34 -5.98 -0.83 -7.14
C VAL A 34 -6.43 0.40 -7.93
N TYR A 35 -7.72 0.72 -7.89
CA TYR A 35 -8.32 1.83 -8.64
C TYR A 35 -9.18 2.73 -7.74
N GLY A 36 -9.47 3.93 -8.22
CA GLY A 36 -10.28 4.92 -7.49
C GLY A 36 -10.08 6.34 -8.04
N PRO A 37 -10.80 7.34 -7.50
CA PRO A 37 -10.68 8.74 -7.91
C PRO A 37 -9.26 9.31 -7.82
N ASN A 38 -9.01 10.44 -8.48
CA ASN A 38 -7.78 11.21 -8.25
C ASN A 38 -7.63 11.52 -6.76
N GLU A 39 -6.38 11.56 -6.30
CA GLU A 39 -6.06 11.83 -4.88
C GLU A 39 -6.57 10.78 -3.88
N ALA A 40 -7.16 9.66 -4.34
CA ALA A 40 -7.59 8.56 -3.45
C ALA A 40 -6.44 7.88 -2.69
N GLY A 41 -5.18 8.13 -3.07
CA GLY A 41 -3.99 7.56 -2.40
C GLY A 41 -3.33 6.40 -3.16
N LYS A 42 -3.67 6.19 -4.43
CA LYS A 42 -3.08 5.12 -5.27
C LYS A 42 -1.55 5.25 -5.38
N SER A 43 -1.03 6.44 -5.70
CA SER A 43 0.42 6.67 -5.77
C SER A 43 1.10 6.54 -4.40
N THR A 44 0.40 6.94 -3.32
CA THR A 44 0.87 6.75 -1.94
C THR A 44 0.97 5.27 -1.58
N ALA A 45 -0.01 4.44 -1.97
CA ALA A 45 0.03 2.99 -1.77
C ALA A 45 1.18 2.33 -2.55
N LEU A 46 1.43 2.77 -3.79
CA LEU A 46 2.58 2.32 -4.57
C LEU A 46 3.91 2.67 -3.88
N ALA A 47 4.04 3.89 -3.35
CA ALA A 47 5.23 4.28 -2.60
C ALA A 47 5.41 3.41 -1.34
N ALA A 48 4.33 3.11 -0.61
CA ALA A 48 4.41 2.23 0.55
C ALA A 48 4.91 0.81 0.20
N VAL A 49 4.60 0.30 -0.99
CA VAL A 49 5.15 -0.98 -1.47
C VAL A 49 6.66 -0.89 -1.71
N LEU A 50 7.15 0.23 -2.26
CA LEU A 50 8.59 0.45 -2.45
C LEU A 50 9.31 0.58 -1.11
N ASP A 51 8.78 1.37 -0.18
CA ASP A 51 9.32 1.57 1.16
C ASP A 51 9.33 0.26 1.97
N LEU A 52 8.31 -0.59 1.82
CA LEU A 52 8.28 -1.94 2.43
C LEU A 52 9.41 -2.82 1.91
N LEU A 53 9.71 -2.73 0.61
CA LEU A 53 10.68 -3.58 -0.07
C LEU A 53 12.13 -3.14 0.13
N PHE A 54 12.35 -1.84 0.18
CA PHE A 54 13.68 -1.24 0.09
C PHE A 54 14.05 -0.40 1.33
N GLY A 55 13.14 -0.31 2.29
CA GLY A 55 13.29 0.47 3.50
C GLY A 55 12.68 1.87 3.38
N ILE A 56 12.30 2.42 4.52
CA ILE A 56 11.79 3.79 4.63
C ILE A 56 12.98 4.73 4.82
N GLU A 57 13.04 5.79 4.02
CA GLU A 57 14.06 6.83 4.18
C GLU A 57 13.91 7.58 5.51
N MET A 58 15.04 8.04 6.07
CA MET A 58 15.04 8.82 7.33
C MET A 58 14.16 10.08 7.25
N ARG A 59 14.00 10.65 6.05
CA ARG A 59 13.12 11.80 5.78
C ARG A 59 12.11 11.43 4.69
N SER A 60 11.09 10.68 5.07
CA SER A 60 10.03 10.30 4.15
C SER A 60 9.03 11.45 3.91
N PRO A 61 8.64 11.74 2.65
CA PRO A 61 7.58 12.71 2.34
C PRO A 61 6.19 12.24 2.80
N TYR A 62 6.07 10.99 3.23
CA TYR A 62 4.83 10.38 3.73
C TYR A 62 4.72 10.37 5.26
N GLY A 63 5.73 10.92 5.97
CA GLY A 63 5.76 11.01 7.43
C GLY A 63 5.11 12.29 7.98
N PHE A 64 3.82 12.50 7.72
CA PHE A 64 3.08 13.64 8.26
C PHE A 64 2.19 13.27 9.44
N LEU A 65 1.76 14.29 10.20
CA LEU A 65 0.93 14.09 11.39
C LEU A 65 -0.47 13.59 10.99
N HIS A 66 -0.90 12.51 11.63
CA HIS A 66 -2.25 11.99 11.51
C HIS A 66 -3.12 12.56 12.64
N PRO A 67 -4.41 12.83 12.39
CA PRO A 67 -5.37 13.18 13.44
C PRO A 67 -5.65 12.00 14.39
#